data_AF-A0A317CK49-F1
#
_entry.id   AF-A0A317CK49-F1
#
_cell.length_a   1.000
_cell.length_b   1.000
_cell.length_c   1.000
_cell.angle_alpha   90.00
_cell.angle_beta   90.00
_cell.angle_gamma   90.00
#
_symmetry.space_group_name_H-M   'P 1'
#
loop_
_entity.id
_entity.type
_entity.pdbx_description
1 polymer ?
#
loop_
_entity_poly.entity_id
_entity_poly.type
_entity_poly.pdbx_seq_one_letter_code
_entity_poly.pdbx_strand_id
1 'polypeptide(L)' 'MAAKVGRFLFILGLIITVIGLIAGFTLMFKDYDELAKVFLMIIPIGFIIGFAGLTATLITSPDSKRERFNDSL' A
#
# COMPACT_ATOMS: atom_id res chain seq x y z
N MET A 1 17.00 -8.21 -2.55
CA MET A 1 15.75 -8.71 -3.17
C MET A 1 14.51 -8.37 -2.34
N ALA A 2 14.55 -8.53 -1.01
CA ALA A 2 13.42 -8.22 -0.12
C ALA A 2 12.86 -6.78 -0.25
N ALA A 3 13.71 -5.75 -0.36
CA ALA A 3 13.25 -4.36 -0.54
C ALA A 3 12.46 -4.14 -1.85
N LYS A 4 12.78 -4.87 -2.93
CA LYS A 4 12.02 -4.79 -4.19
C LYS A 4 10.63 -5.43 -4.04
N VAL A 5 10.55 -6.55 -3.31
CA VAL A 5 9.28 -7.23 -3.02
C VAL A 5 8.41 -6.37 -2.10
N GLY A 6 8.99 -5.79 -1.04
CA GLY A 6 8.28 -4.87 -0.16
C GLY A 6 7.70 -3.68 -0.91
N ARG A 7 8.48 -3.05 -1.79
CA ARG A 7 8.01 -1.92 -2.62
C ARG A 7 6.87 -2.35 -3.56
N PHE A 8 6.98 -3.53 -4.16
CA PHE A 8 5.93 -4.07 -5.02
C PHE A 8 4.62 -4.30 -4.24
N LEU A 9 4.70 -4.95 -3.07
CA LEU A 9 3.54 -5.18 -2.21
C LEU A 9 2.91 -3.86 -1.74
N PHE A 10 3.72 -2.86 -1.41
CA PHE A 10 3.23 -1.53 -1.06
C PHE A 10 2.40 -0.91 -2.20
N ILE A 11 2.94 -0.93 -3.42
CA ILE A 11 2.26 -0.38 -4.61
C ILE A 11 0.98 -1.18 -4.90
N LEU A 12 1.03 -2.51 -4.83
CA LEU A 12 -0.13 -3.37 -5.07
C LEU A 12 -1.25 -3.09 -4.07
N GLY A 13 -0.93 -3.03 -2.77
CA GLY A 13 -1.89 -2.72 -1.72
C GLY A 13 -2.50 -1.32 -1.87
N LEU A 14 -1.68 -0.34 -2.26
CA LEU A 14 -2.14 1.02 -2.56
C LEU A 14 -3.13 1.04 -3.73
N ILE A 15 -2.83 0.35 -4.84
CA ILE A 15 -3.72 0.27 -6.01
C ILE A 15 -5.06 -0.34 -5.63
N ILE A 16 -5.07 -1.47 -4.92
CA ILE A 16 -6.30 -2.14 -4.46
C ILE A 16 -7.12 -1.18 -3.59
N THR A 17 -6.48 -0.49 -2.66
CA THR A 17 -7.11 0.47 -1.73
C THR A 17 -7.75 1.63 -2.50
N VAL A 18 -7.01 2.25 -3.43
CA VAL A 18 -7.49 3.39 -4.22
C VAL A 18 -8.64 2.99 -5.13
N ILE A 19 -8.55 1.84 -5.81
CA ILE A 19 -9.63 1.33 -6.66
C ILE A 19 -10.88 1.01 -5.81
N GLY A 20 -10.71 0.35 -4.66
CA GLY A 20 -11.80 0.03 -3.74
C GLY A 20 -12.51 1.28 -3.21
N LEU A 21 -11.75 2.33 -2.87
CA LEU A 21 -12.30 3.63 -2.46
C LEU A 21 -13.08 4.29 -3.60
N ILE A 22 -12.44 4.47 -4.76
CA ILE A 22 -13.08 5.16 -5.90
C ILE A 22 -14.35 4.42 -6.33
N ALA A 23 -14.27 3.11 -6.52
CA ALA A 23 -15.41 2.29 -6.94
C ALA A 23 -16.50 2.23 -5.85
N GLY A 24 -16.12 1.94 -4.60
CA GLY A 24 -17.05 1.81 -3.49
C GLY A 24 -17.85 3.08 -3.23
N PHE A 25 -17.18 4.23 -3.14
CA PHE A 25 -17.87 5.51 -2.95
C PHE A 25 -18.67 5.94 -4.19
N THR A 26 -18.16 5.72 -5.40
CA THR A 26 -18.92 6.02 -6.63
C THR A 26 -20.22 5.22 -6.72
N LEU A 27 -20.19 3.94 -6.33
CA LEU A 27 -21.37 3.08 -6.29
C LEU A 27 -22.36 3.51 -5.21
N MET A 28 -21.86 3.98 -4.07
CA MET A 28 -22.69 4.56 -3.00
C MET A 28 -23.46 5.78 -3.48
N PHE A 29 -22.83 6.67 -4.27
CA PHE A 29 -23.50 7.83 -4.87
C PHE A 29 -24.51 7.48 -5.98
N LYS A 30 -24.53 6.22 -6.43
CA LYS A 30 -25.46 5.70 -7.44
C LYS A 30 -26.48 4.73 -6.85
N ASP A 31 -26.60 4.68 -5.52
CA ASP A 31 -27.50 3.80 -4.77
C ASP A 31 -27.28 2.28 -5.02
N TYR A 32 -26.06 1.88 -5.45
CA TYR A 32 -25.68 0.47 -5.63
C TYR A 32 -25.05 -0.11 -4.36
N ASP A 33 -25.80 -0.12 -3.26
CA ASP A 33 -25.30 -0.43 -1.91
C ASP A 33 -24.61 -1.80 -1.78
N GLU A 34 -25.14 -2.84 -2.42
CA GLU A 34 -24.56 -4.19 -2.33
C GLU A 34 -23.18 -4.25 -3.00
N LEU A 35 -23.05 -3.68 -4.20
CA LEU A 35 -21.77 -3.60 -4.90
C LEU A 35 -20.80 -2.67 -4.17
N ALA A 36 -21.28 -1.53 -3.67
CA ALA A 36 -20.48 -0.60 -2.88
C ALA A 36 -19.84 -1.31 -1.67
N LYS A 37 -20.61 -2.10 -0.92
CA LYS A 37 -20.10 -2.89 0.21
C LYS A 37 -18.98 -3.85 -0.20
N VAL A 38 -19.13 -4.56 -1.33
CA VAL A 38 -18.10 -5.47 -1.83
C VAL A 38 -16.79 -4.72 -2.12
N PHE A 39 -16.85 -3.58 -2.80
CA PHE A 39 -15.65 -2.77 -3.07
C PHE A 39 -15.06 -2.16 -1.81
N LEU A 40 -15.87 -1.74 -0.84
CA LEU A 40 -15.35 -1.22 0.42
C LEU A 40 -14.72 -2.33 1.29
N MET A 41 -15.21 -3.57 1.21
CA MET A 41 -14.63 -4.72 1.92
C MET A 41 -13.25 -5.15 1.40
N ILE A 42 -12.86 -4.77 0.18
CA ILE A 42 -11.51 -5.06 -0.34
C ILE A 42 -10.45 -4.11 0.22
N ILE A 43 -10.86 -2.96 0.75
CA ILE A 43 -9.97 -1.90 1.26
C ILE A 43 -9.07 -2.41 2.40
N PRO A 44 -9.59 -3.08 3.46
CA PRO A 44 -8.75 -3.64 4.51
C PRO A 44 -7.68 -4.60 3.99
N ILE A 45 -7.99 -5.39 2.95
CA ILE A 45 -7.03 -6.33 2.33
C ILE A 45 -5.91 -5.54 1.64
N GLY A 46 -6.26 -4.52 0.85
CA GLY A 46 -5.30 -3.61 0.24
C GLY A 46 -4.40 -2.93 1.28
N PHE A 47 -4.97 -2.49 2.39
CA PHE A 47 -4.24 -1.88 3.50
C PHE A 47 -3.25 -2.85 4.15
N ILE A 48 -3.65 -4.09 4.42
CA ILE A 48 -2.77 -5.11 5.01
C ILE A 48 -1.59 -5.41 4.08
N ILE A 49 -1.86 -5.62 2.79
CA ILE A 49 -0.82 -5.87 1.78
C ILE A 49 0.14 -4.68 1.68
N GLY A 50 -0.43 -3.47 1.64
CA GLY A 50 0.34 -2.22 1.56
C GLY A 50 1.23 -2.02 2.78
N PHE A 51 0.67 -2.19 3.98
CA PHE A 51 1.38 -2.05 5.24
C PHE A 51 2.49 -3.09 5.41
N ALA A 52 2.23 -4.36 5.06
CA ALA A 52 3.25 -5.40 5.06
C ALA A 52 4.39 -5.09 4.06
N GLY A 53 4.06 -4.59 2.87
CA GLY A 53 5.05 -4.15 1.89
C GLY A 53 5.90 -2.97 2.37
N LEU A 54 5.27 -1.97 2.99
CA LEU A 54 5.94 -0.81 3.55
C LEU A 54 6.90 -1.21 4.67
N THR A 55 6.42 -1.97 5.65
CA THR A 55 7.23 -2.43 6.79
C THR A 55 8.41 -3.29 6.32
N ALA A 56 8.19 -4.23 5.39
CA ALA A 56 9.26 -5.03 4.81
C ALA A 56 10.31 -4.16 4.08
N THR A 57 9.87 -3.12 3.37
CA THR A 57 10.79 -2.18 2.70
C THR A 57 11.63 -1.41 3.70
N LEU A 58 11.02 -0.89 4.76
CA LEU A 58 11.73 -0.10 5.77
C LEU A 58 12.75 -0.94 6.55
N ILE A 59 12.39 -2.16 6.94
CA ILE A 59 13.28 -3.07 7.68
C ILE A 59 14.46 -3.52 6.81
N THR A 60 14.25 -3.69 5.50
CA THR A 60 15.27 -4.24 4.59
C THR A 60 16.03 -3.20 3.79
N SER A 61 15.74 -1.91 3.98
CA SER A 61 16.48 -0.82 3.34
C SER A 61 17.80 -0.59 4.07
N PRO A 62 18.96 -0.76 3.41
CA PRO A 62 20.25 -0.42 4.00
C PRO A 62 20.30 1.08 4.28
N ASP A 63 20.83 1.46 5.44
CA ASP A 63 20.99 2.85 5.89
C ASP A 63 22.13 3.55 5.12
N SER A 64 22.06 3.55 3.79
CA SER A 64 23.10 4.13 2.90
C SER A 64 23.21 5.66 3.03
N LYS A 65 22.26 6.29 3.73
CA LYS A 65 22.33 7.72 4.10
C LYS A 65 23.24 7.96 5.30
N ARG A 66 23.44 6.98 6.18
CA ARG A 66 24.33 7.10 7.35
C ARG A 66 25.81 7.00 6.99
N GLU A 67 26.16 6.11 6.05
CA GLU A 67 27.55 5.93 5.60
C GLU A 67 28.09 7.18 4.90
N ARG A 68 27.33 7.79 3.97
CA ARG A 68 27.78 9.02 3.27
C ARG A 68 27.95 10.25 4.17
N PHE A 69 27.31 10.29 5.34
CA PHE A 69 27.48 11.40 6.29
C PHE A 69 28.75 11.22 7.13
N ASN A 70 29.11 9.97 7.46
CA ASN A 70 30.31 9.64 8.21
C ASN A 70 31.58 9.80 7.37
N ASP A 71 31.51 9.55 6.06
CA ASP A 71 32.63 9.74 5.12
C ASP A 71 32.89 11.21 4.76
N SER A 72 32.04 12.13 5.25
CA SER A 72 32.13 13.58 5.03
C SER A 72 32.59 14.38 6.26
N LEU A 73 32.92 13.69 7.35
CA LEU A 73 33.51 14.22 8.59
C LEU A 73 35.01 13.85 8.65
#